data_AF-A0A2E8VJF3-F1
#
_entry.id   AF-A0A2E8VJF3-F1
#
_cell.length_a   1.000
_cell.length_b   1.000
_cell.length_c   1.000
_cell.angle_alpha   90.00
_cell.angle_beta   90.00
_cell.angle_gamma   90.00
#
_symmetry.space_group_name_H-M   'P 1'
#
loop_
_entity.id
_entity.type
_entity.pdbx_description
1 polymer ?
#
loop_
_entity_poly.entity_id
_entity_poly.type
_entity_poly.pdbx_seq_one_letter_code
_entity_poly.pdbx_strand_id
1 'polypeptide(L)'
;MENHVFVIDMASLEKVGEFGSKAWGEACAAAAVRILEAADLPQNFEWAFTECYTHPPARLLEGDREKAGYYIMVKDGTISGGDGEPEEALAIRGFHIRARWAAICNQSGAFYGREGFGKRREGEAALRAAIEKHVGRKDPYGEAMPSPFYWPDTVSTPLMAGSEVGNGLHNIAAAMQIPSPEFADLPVTEMLVPDFERMTDAQKADFIKLLRL
;
A
#
# COMPACT_ATOMS: atom_id res chain seq x y z
N MET A 1 -23.34 22.18 3.74
CA MET A 1 -22.44 21.02 3.68
C MET A 1 -22.89 20.21 2.49
N GLU A 2 -22.15 20.23 1.39
CA GLU A 2 -22.43 19.33 0.27
C GLU A 2 -22.23 17.91 0.78
N ASN A 3 -23.29 17.09 0.73
CA ASN A 3 -23.18 15.65 0.92
C ASN A 3 -22.41 15.11 -0.29
N HIS A 4 -21.08 15.09 -0.21
CA HIS A 4 -20.29 14.32 -1.15
C HIS A 4 -20.59 12.84 -0.92
N VAL A 5 -21.43 12.27 -1.77
CA VAL A 5 -21.66 10.83 -1.81
C VAL A 5 -20.46 10.21 -2.50
N PHE A 6 -19.53 9.66 -1.73
CA PHE A 6 -18.42 8.89 -2.26
C PHE A 6 -18.91 7.52 -2.73
N VAL A 7 -18.20 6.93 -3.71
CA VAL A 7 -18.53 5.60 -4.27
C VAL A 7 -18.48 4.50 -3.21
N ILE A 8 -17.55 4.64 -2.27
CA ILE A 8 -17.38 3.73 -1.14
C ILE A 8 -17.90 4.41 0.12
N ASP A 9 -18.87 3.76 0.76
CA ASP A 9 -19.33 4.13 2.09
C ASP A 9 -18.39 3.55 3.15
N MET A 10 -17.60 4.43 3.77
CA MET A 10 -16.64 4.06 4.80
C MET A 10 -17.30 3.38 6.01
N ALA A 11 -18.57 3.69 6.32
CA ALA A 11 -19.28 3.09 7.46
C ALA A 11 -19.66 1.62 7.22
N SER A 12 -19.65 1.18 5.95
CA SER A 12 -19.96 -0.19 5.55
C SER A 12 -18.73 -1.11 5.48
N LEU A 13 -17.52 -0.55 5.62
CA LEU A 13 -16.29 -1.32 5.50
C LEU A 13 -16.01 -2.13 6.77
N GLU A 14 -15.64 -3.39 6.56
CA GLU A 14 -15.15 -4.27 7.61
C GLU A 14 -13.65 -4.50 7.44
N LYS A 15 -12.98 -4.87 8.53
CA LYS A 15 -11.59 -5.35 8.45
C LYS A 15 -11.58 -6.74 7.86
N VAL A 16 -10.89 -6.92 6.73
CA VAL A 16 -10.93 -8.18 5.96
C VAL A 16 -9.62 -8.97 5.98
N GLY A 17 -8.51 -8.36 6.38
CA GLY A 17 -7.23 -9.06 6.43
C GLY A 17 -6.05 -8.18 6.78
N GLU A 18 -4.90 -8.82 7.03
CA GLU A 18 -3.63 -8.14 7.24
C GLU A 18 -3.13 -7.47 5.95
N PHE A 19 -2.28 -6.46 6.09
CA PHE A 19 -1.60 -5.83 4.96
C PHE A 19 -0.83 -6.87 4.14
N GLY A 20 -1.14 -6.93 2.85
CA GLY A 20 -0.58 -7.91 1.94
C GLY A 20 -1.13 -9.32 2.05
N SER A 21 -2.16 -9.58 2.87
CA SER A 21 -2.95 -10.82 2.75
C SER A 21 -3.80 -10.82 1.47
N LYS A 22 -4.19 -12.01 1.01
CA LYS A 22 -5.04 -12.16 -0.19
C LYS A 22 -6.39 -11.45 -0.03
N ALA A 23 -7.08 -11.70 1.08
CA ALA A 23 -8.39 -11.11 1.36
C ALA A 23 -8.35 -9.58 1.38
N TRP A 24 -7.32 -8.99 2.01
CA TRP A 24 -7.15 -7.54 2.02
C TRP A 24 -6.81 -6.98 0.63
N GLY A 25 -5.91 -7.65 -0.12
CA GLY A 25 -5.54 -7.23 -1.48
C GLY A 25 -6.72 -7.26 -2.45
N GLU A 26 -7.52 -8.33 -2.43
CA GLU A 26 -8.73 -8.47 -3.24
C GLU A 26 -9.77 -7.39 -2.89
N ALA A 27 -9.94 -7.06 -1.61
CA ALA A 27 -10.85 -6.00 -1.18
C ALA A 27 -10.38 -4.61 -1.62
N CYS A 28 -9.08 -4.32 -1.54
CA CYS A 28 -8.50 -3.08 -2.04
C CYS A 28 -8.70 -2.93 -3.56
N ALA A 29 -8.43 -4.01 -4.31
CA ALA A 29 -8.65 -4.04 -5.74
C ALA A 29 -10.13 -3.85 -6.10
N ALA A 30 -11.05 -4.53 -5.40
CA ALA A 30 -12.49 -4.39 -5.62
C ALA A 30 -13.00 -2.97 -5.35
N ALA A 31 -12.48 -2.31 -4.30
CA ALA A 31 -12.81 -0.91 -4.02
C ALA A 31 -12.31 0.02 -5.14
N ALA A 32 -11.07 -0.18 -5.61
CA ALA A 32 -10.51 0.60 -6.71
C ALA A 32 -11.29 0.40 -8.02
N VAL A 33 -11.66 -0.84 -8.35
CA VAL A 33 -12.48 -1.16 -9.54
C VAL A 33 -13.79 -0.37 -9.48
N ARG A 34 -14.52 -0.44 -8.37
CA ARG A 34 -15.78 0.31 -8.19
C ARG A 34 -15.60 1.81 -8.35
N ILE A 35 -14.53 2.38 -7.80
CA ILE A 35 -14.23 3.81 -7.92
C ILE A 35 -13.97 4.20 -9.39
N LEU A 36 -13.18 3.41 -10.10
CA LEU A 36 -12.80 3.70 -11.48
C LEU A 36 -13.96 3.44 -12.46
N GLU A 37 -14.81 2.45 -12.22
CA GLU A 37 -16.03 2.20 -13.00
C GLU A 37 -16.99 3.40 -12.91
N ALA A 38 -17.07 4.05 -11.75
CA ALA A 38 -17.86 5.26 -11.57
C ALA A 38 -17.23 6.53 -12.18
N ALA A 39 -15.98 6.47 -12.63
CA ALA A 39 -15.21 7.63 -13.09
C ALA A 39 -15.31 7.92 -14.60
N ASP A 40 -16.07 7.12 -15.36
CA ASP A 40 -16.28 7.26 -16.81
C ASP A 40 -14.98 7.49 -17.60
N LEU A 41 -14.04 6.54 -17.45
CA LEU A 41 -12.73 6.62 -18.09
C LEU A 41 -12.84 6.53 -19.63
N PRO A 42 -11.93 7.17 -20.40
CA PRO A 42 -11.94 7.03 -21.85
C PRO A 42 -11.78 5.57 -22.29
N GLN A 43 -12.54 5.12 -23.30
CA GLN A 43 -12.54 3.72 -23.74
C GLN A 43 -11.16 3.19 -24.16
N ASN A 44 -10.31 4.05 -24.70
CA ASN A 44 -8.95 3.70 -25.16
C ASN A 44 -7.87 4.01 -24.12
N PHE A 45 -8.24 4.35 -22.89
CA PHE A 45 -7.29 4.61 -21.82
C PHE A 45 -6.78 3.29 -21.25
N GLU A 46 -5.46 3.16 -21.17
CA GLU A 46 -4.79 2.03 -20.54
C GLU A 46 -3.94 2.52 -19.38
N TRP A 47 -4.04 1.82 -18.26
CA TRP A 47 -3.24 2.09 -17.08
C TRP A 47 -3.30 0.92 -16.13
N ALA A 48 -2.22 0.66 -15.41
CA ALA A 48 -2.20 -0.36 -14.37
C ALA A 48 -1.50 0.10 -13.10
N PHE A 49 -1.90 -0.52 -11.99
CA PHE A 49 -1.20 -0.44 -10.73
C PHE A 49 -0.88 -1.85 -10.28
N THR A 50 0.33 -2.05 -9.77
CA THR A 50 0.68 -3.28 -9.06
C THR A 50 1.49 -2.91 -7.83
N GLU A 51 1.09 -3.42 -6.68
CA GLU A 51 1.87 -3.31 -5.46
C GLU A 51 2.23 -4.71 -4.97
N CYS A 52 3.52 -5.01 -4.98
CA CYS A 52 4.08 -6.29 -4.62
C CYS A 52 4.97 -6.16 -3.39
N TYR A 53 4.68 -6.96 -2.38
CA TYR A 53 5.39 -6.99 -1.11
C TYR A 53 6.45 -8.07 -1.14
N THR A 54 7.70 -7.63 -1.10
CA THR A 54 8.86 -8.50 -0.95
C THR A 54 9.04 -8.89 0.51
N HIS A 55 9.50 -10.13 0.71
CA HIS A 55 9.75 -10.69 2.04
C HIS A 55 8.58 -10.64 3.04
N PRO A 56 7.33 -10.97 2.63
CA PRO A 56 6.22 -11.04 3.57
C PRO A 56 6.39 -12.22 4.54
N PRO A 57 5.72 -12.21 5.70
CA PRO A 57 5.57 -13.40 6.53
C PRO A 57 4.98 -14.56 5.73
N ALA A 58 5.42 -15.79 6.03
CA ALA A 58 5.01 -16.99 5.28
C ALA A 58 3.48 -17.20 5.26
N ARG A 59 2.78 -16.79 6.34
CA ARG A 59 1.30 -16.85 6.42
C ARG A 59 0.59 -15.99 5.36
N LEU A 60 1.26 -14.96 4.83
CA LEU A 60 0.68 -14.14 3.75
C LEU A 60 0.82 -14.81 2.39
N LEU A 61 1.60 -15.88 2.26
CA LEU A 61 1.79 -16.66 1.04
C LEU A 61 1.08 -18.02 1.13
N GLU A 62 -0.01 -18.11 1.91
CA GLU A 62 -0.78 -19.34 2.05
C GLU A 62 -1.44 -19.77 0.72
N GLY A 63 -1.55 -21.10 0.54
CA GLY A 63 -1.98 -21.70 -0.72
C GLY A 63 -0.89 -21.68 -1.78
N ASP A 64 -1.29 -21.60 -3.05
CA ASP A 64 -0.38 -21.54 -4.21
C ASP A 64 0.07 -20.09 -4.54
N ARG A 65 0.02 -19.17 -3.55
CA ARG A 65 0.29 -17.74 -3.76
C ARG A 65 1.79 -17.48 -3.78
N GLU A 66 2.33 -17.21 -4.97
CA GLU A 66 3.76 -16.90 -5.13
C GLU A 66 4.15 -15.49 -4.70
N LYS A 67 3.22 -14.52 -4.79
CA LYS A 67 3.49 -13.10 -4.52
C LYS A 67 2.41 -12.51 -3.62
N ALA A 68 2.85 -11.82 -2.58
CA ALA A 68 1.97 -10.97 -1.79
C ALA A 68 1.82 -9.62 -2.48
N GLY A 69 0.59 -9.19 -2.75
CA GLY A 69 0.34 -7.95 -3.47
C GLY A 69 -1.10 -7.86 -3.98
N TYR A 70 -1.39 -6.80 -4.71
CA TYR A 70 -2.62 -6.67 -5.49
C TYR A 70 -2.39 -5.77 -6.70
N TYR A 71 -3.31 -5.86 -7.65
CA TYR A 71 -3.26 -5.07 -8.88
C TYR A 71 -4.61 -4.42 -9.21
N ILE A 72 -4.53 -3.38 -10.02
CA ILE A 72 -5.65 -2.70 -10.67
C ILE A 72 -5.25 -2.53 -12.13
N MET A 73 -6.16 -2.80 -13.06
CA MET A 73 -5.87 -2.75 -14.49
C MET A 73 -7.05 -2.17 -15.25
N VAL A 74 -6.78 -1.10 -16.00
CA VAL A 74 -7.67 -0.52 -17.00
C VAL A 74 -7.10 -0.86 -18.36
N LYS A 75 -7.83 -1.67 -19.13
CA LYS A 75 -7.40 -2.15 -20.44
C LYS A 75 -8.61 -2.47 -21.31
N ASP A 76 -8.59 -2.06 -22.57
CA ASP A 76 -9.64 -2.35 -23.55
C ASP A 76 -11.07 -2.00 -23.04
N GLY A 77 -11.20 -0.85 -22.38
CA GLY A 77 -12.46 -0.39 -21.79
C GLY A 77 -12.96 -1.22 -20.59
N THR A 78 -12.15 -2.16 -20.09
CA THR A 78 -12.46 -3.00 -18.92
C THR A 78 -11.61 -2.59 -17.74
N ILE A 79 -12.23 -2.52 -16.57
CA ILE A 79 -11.55 -2.27 -15.29
C ILE A 79 -11.58 -3.58 -14.52
N SER A 80 -10.41 -4.04 -14.10
CA SER A 80 -10.24 -5.28 -13.36
C SER A 80 -9.22 -5.08 -12.24
N GLY A 81 -9.18 -6.01 -11.30
CA GLY A 81 -8.25 -6.00 -10.20
C GLY A 81 -8.35 -7.29 -9.40
N GLY A 82 -7.31 -7.58 -8.61
CA GLY A 82 -7.27 -8.79 -7.81
C GLY A 82 -5.97 -8.94 -7.06
N ASP A 83 -5.77 -10.14 -6.53
CA ASP A 83 -4.57 -10.53 -5.81
C ASP A 83 -3.32 -10.64 -6.69
N GLY A 84 -2.16 -10.35 -6.12
CA GLY A 84 -0.85 -10.61 -6.73
C GLY A 84 -0.35 -9.51 -7.67
N GLU A 85 0.59 -9.90 -8.54
CA GLU A 85 1.29 -9.02 -9.48
C GLU A 85 1.40 -9.74 -10.85
N PRO A 86 0.30 -9.78 -11.63
CA PRO A 86 0.27 -10.47 -12.91
C PRO A 86 1.14 -9.75 -13.95
N GLU A 87 1.79 -10.52 -14.82
CA GLU A 87 2.66 -10.00 -15.88
C GLU A 87 1.90 -9.09 -16.86
N GLU A 88 0.62 -9.37 -17.11
CA GLU A 88 -0.23 -8.54 -17.96
C GLU A 88 -0.38 -7.11 -17.41
N ALA A 89 -0.59 -6.96 -16.09
CA ALA A 89 -0.68 -5.65 -15.48
C ALA A 89 0.67 -4.93 -15.49
N LEU A 90 1.78 -5.64 -15.24
CA LEU A 90 3.14 -5.09 -15.31
C LEU A 90 3.55 -4.60 -16.71
N ALA A 91 2.95 -5.17 -17.76
CA ALA A 91 3.24 -4.80 -19.14
C ALA A 91 2.56 -3.48 -19.55
N ILE A 92 1.54 -3.04 -18.82
CA ILE A 92 0.81 -1.80 -19.07
C ILE A 92 1.53 -0.65 -18.37
N ARG A 93 1.56 0.52 -19.01
CA ARG A 93 2.17 1.70 -18.39
C ARG A 93 1.37 2.11 -17.14
N GLY A 94 2.04 2.25 -15.99
CA GLY A 94 1.36 2.76 -14.81
C GLY A 94 2.26 2.92 -13.59
N PHE A 95 1.71 2.63 -12.41
CA PHE A 95 2.45 2.69 -11.16
C PHE A 95 2.66 1.29 -10.60
N HIS A 96 3.88 0.79 -10.79
CA HIS A 96 4.30 -0.51 -10.30
C HIS A 96 5.31 -0.31 -9.17
N ILE A 97 5.02 -0.88 -8.00
CA ILE A 97 5.88 -0.81 -6.82
C ILE A 97 6.19 -2.20 -6.28
N ARG A 98 7.46 -2.38 -5.94
CA ARG A 98 7.96 -3.50 -5.14
C ARG A 98 8.60 -2.97 -3.89
N ALA A 99 7.99 -3.23 -2.74
CA ALA A 99 8.46 -2.71 -1.46
C ALA A 99 8.72 -3.86 -0.49
N ARG A 100 9.64 -3.69 0.46
CA ARG A 100 9.76 -4.62 1.58
C ARG A 100 8.51 -4.52 2.43
N TRP A 101 7.83 -5.65 2.64
CA TRP A 101 6.59 -5.72 3.40
C TRP A 101 6.72 -4.99 4.74
N ALA A 102 7.76 -5.31 5.49
CA ALA A 102 8.00 -4.76 6.82
C ALA A 102 8.30 -3.24 6.82
N ALA A 103 8.75 -2.70 5.69
CA ALA A 103 9.07 -1.28 5.57
C ALA A 103 7.83 -0.41 5.37
N ILE A 104 6.69 -0.99 4.93
CA ILE A 104 5.47 -0.24 4.63
C ILE A 104 4.19 -0.73 5.32
N CYS A 105 4.19 -1.94 5.88
CA CYS A 105 3.00 -2.60 6.42
C CYS A 105 2.23 -1.75 7.44
N ASN A 106 2.92 -1.22 8.45
CA ASN A 106 2.24 -0.59 9.58
C ASN A 106 1.69 0.79 9.24
N GLN A 107 2.46 1.63 8.53
CA GLN A 107 2.00 2.95 8.10
C GLN A 107 0.92 2.94 7.03
N SER A 108 0.75 1.81 6.33
CA SER A 108 -0.38 1.64 5.41
C SER A 108 -1.73 1.59 6.13
N GLY A 109 -1.75 1.31 7.44
CA GLY A 109 -2.96 1.39 8.26
C GLY A 109 -3.30 2.79 8.77
N ALA A 110 -2.47 3.81 8.48
CA ALA A 110 -2.72 5.18 8.91
C ALA A 110 -3.70 5.89 7.96
N PHE A 111 -4.62 6.66 8.54
CA PHE A 111 -5.51 7.55 7.79
C PHE A 111 -4.82 8.89 7.55
N TYR A 112 -4.86 9.38 6.32
CA TYR A 112 -4.32 10.70 6.02
C TYR A 112 -4.96 11.36 4.80
N GLY A 113 -5.01 12.70 4.87
CA GLY A 113 -5.02 13.59 3.72
C GLY A 113 -3.60 14.06 3.38
N ARG A 114 -3.46 15.22 2.74
CA ARG A 114 -2.16 15.74 2.29
C ARG A 114 -1.15 15.96 3.42
N GLU A 115 -1.59 16.55 4.53
CA GLU A 115 -0.69 16.84 5.67
C GLU A 115 -0.13 15.56 6.28
N GLY A 116 -1.01 14.58 6.55
CA GLY A 116 -0.60 13.28 7.09
C GLY A 116 0.31 12.52 6.12
N PHE A 117 0.08 12.61 4.82
CA PHE A 117 1.00 12.04 3.83
C PHE A 117 2.40 12.67 3.90
N GLY A 118 2.49 13.98 4.13
CA GLY A 118 3.76 14.67 4.36
C GLY A 118 4.50 14.10 5.58
N LYS A 119 3.80 14.00 6.72
CA LYS A 119 4.32 13.43 7.96
C LYS A 119 4.75 11.96 7.81
N ARG A 120 3.97 11.16 7.06
CA ARG A 120 4.31 9.78 6.73
C ARG A 120 5.63 9.72 5.97
N ARG A 121 5.82 10.56 4.95
CA ARG A 121 7.05 10.60 4.15
C ARG A 121 8.28 11.02 4.98
N GLU A 122 8.12 11.98 5.88
CA GLU A 122 9.18 12.39 6.81
C GLU A 122 9.58 11.22 7.71
N GLY A 123 8.60 10.51 8.29
CA GLY A 123 8.84 9.31 9.07
C GLY A 123 9.53 8.20 8.28
N GLU A 124 9.09 7.92 7.05
CA GLU A 124 9.69 6.90 6.18
C GLU A 124 11.15 7.23 5.82
N ALA A 125 11.44 8.52 5.56
CA ALA A 125 12.81 8.98 5.33
C ALA A 125 13.69 8.80 6.58
N ALA A 126 13.17 9.15 7.75
CA ALA A 126 13.88 8.96 9.02
C ALA A 126 14.14 7.47 9.32
N LEU A 127 13.14 6.61 9.12
CA LEU A 127 13.28 5.16 9.26
C LEU A 127 14.36 4.62 8.34
N ARG A 128 14.33 4.94 7.05
CA ARG A 128 15.33 4.48 6.08
C ARG A 128 16.74 4.94 6.47
N ALA A 129 16.91 6.19 6.87
CA ALA A 129 18.21 6.73 7.31
C ALA A 129 18.73 6.01 8.58
N ALA A 130 17.85 5.71 9.55
CA ALA A 130 18.21 4.99 10.76
C ALA A 130 18.65 3.54 10.45
N ILE A 131 17.95 2.85 9.54
CA ILE A 131 18.33 1.50 9.11
C ILE A 131 19.65 1.51 8.33
N GLU A 132 19.86 2.46 7.41
CA GLU A 132 21.14 2.64 6.70
C GLU A 132 22.32 2.78 7.67
N LYS A 133 22.15 3.65 8.67
CA LYS A 133 23.15 3.89 9.72
C LYS A 133 23.41 2.63 10.55
N HIS A 134 22.36 1.88 10.90
CA HIS A 134 22.48 0.67 11.70
C HIS A 134 23.18 -0.47 10.96
N VAL A 135 22.81 -0.71 9.70
CA VAL A 135 23.39 -1.79 8.87
C VAL A 135 24.75 -1.39 8.29
N GLY A 136 25.05 -0.10 8.21
CA GLY A 136 26.34 0.41 7.73
C GLY A 136 26.48 0.41 6.21
N ARG A 137 25.35 0.40 5.46
CA ARG A 137 25.35 0.54 3.99
C ARG A 137 24.16 1.34 3.49
N LYS A 138 24.36 2.03 2.36
CA LYS A 138 23.30 2.75 1.64
C LYS A 138 22.34 1.78 0.96
N ASP A 139 21.09 2.20 0.81
CA ASP A 139 20.00 1.45 0.20
C ASP A 139 20.01 -0.04 0.63
N PRO A 140 19.82 -0.30 1.94
CA PRO A 140 19.82 -1.65 2.45
C PRO A 140 18.72 -2.49 1.81
N TYR A 141 17.62 -1.85 1.38
CA TYR A 141 16.48 -2.57 0.85
C TYR A 141 16.70 -3.06 -0.58
N GLY A 142 17.48 -2.33 -1.39
CA GLY A 142 17.76 -2.70 -2.78
C GLY A 142 16.48 -2.79 -3.62
N GLU A 143 15.51 -1.95 -3.31
CA GLU A 143 14.20 -1.95 -3.97
C GLU A 143 14.34 -1.41 -5.40
N ALA A 144 13.96 -2.22 -6.38
CA ALA A 144 13.92 -1.82 -7.77
C ALA A 144 12.46 -1.72 -8.23
N MET A 145 12.05 -0.52 -8.66
CA MET A 145 10.73 -0.32 -9.24
C MET A 145 10.65 -1.02 -10.61
N PRO A 146 9.58 -1.78 -10.90
CA PRO A 146 9.43 -2.45 -12.20
C PRO A 146 9.39 -1.51 -13.40
N SER A 147 8.93 -0.27 -13.22
CA SER A 147 8.79 0.72 -14.29
C SER A 147 9.00 2.16 -13.77
N PRO A 148 9.15 3.13 -14.67
CA PRO A 148 8.96 4.54 -14.33
C PRO A 148 7.54 4.79 -13.81
N PHE A 149 7.42 5.69 -12.83
CA PHE A 149 6.14 6.11 -12.25
C PHE A 149 5.24 6.80 -13.29
N TYR A 150 4.00 6.31 -13.43
CA TYR A 150 2.96 6.96 -14.22
C TYR A 150 1.61 6.91 -13.51
N TRP A 151 1.12 8.07 -13.06
CA TRP A 151 -0.11 8.23 -12.28
C TRP A 151 -0.89 9.47 -12.77
N PRO A 152 -1.60 9.36 -13.91
CA PRO A 152 -2.28 10.50 -14.53
C PRO A 152 -3.55 10.90 -13.77
N ASP A 153 -4.01 12.14 -13.97
CA ASP A 153 -5.22 12.67 -13.32
C ASP A 153 -6.48 11.85 -13.58
N THR A 154 -6.54 11.18 -14.74
CA THR A 154 -7.60 10.25 -15.15
C THR A 154 -7.83 9.13 -14.12
N VAL A 155 -6.81 8.68 -13.41
CA VAL A 155 -6.93 7.68 -12.33
C VAL A 155 -6.67 8.29 -10.96
N SER A 156 -5.78 9.29 -10.86
CA SER A 156 -5.42 9.89 -9.57
C SER A 156 -6.60 10.59 -8.93
N THR A 157 -7.36 11.36 -9.69
CA THR A 157 -8.50 12.15 -9.20
C THR A 157 -9.57 11.28 -8.57
N PRO A 158 -10.12 10.25 -9.26
CA PRO A 158 -11.14 9.39 -8.67
C PRO A 158 -10.58 8.57 -7.49
N LEU A 159 -9.37 8.00 -7.61
CA LEU A 159 -8.79 7.18 -6.54
C LEU A 159 -8.44 7.99 -5.29
N MET A 160 -8.17 9.28 -5.40
CA MET A 160 -7.86 10.15 -4.26
C MET A 160 -9.07 10.95 -3.74
N ALA A 161 -10.23 10.81 -4.37
CA ALA A 161 -11.43 11.55 -4.00
C ALA A 161 -11.82 11.28 -2.54
N GLY A 162 -11.92 12.36 -1.76
CA GLY A 162 -12.27 12.29 -0.34
C GLY A 162 -11.12 11.94 0.62
N SER A 163 -9.87 11.87 0.14
CA SER A 163 -8.70 11.60 0.99
C SER A 163 -8.58 12.54 2.19
N GLU A 164 -8.84 13.83 2.02
CA GLU A 164 -8.79 14.84 3.09
C GLU A 164 -9.84 14.61 4.20
N VAL A 165 -10.89 13.82 3.94
CA VAL A 165 -11.96 13.53 4.89
C VAL A 165 -12.04 12.03 5.23
N GLY A 166 -10.96 11.28 5.00
CA GLY A 166 -10.84 9.88 5.40
C GLY A 166 -11.41 8.85 4.41
N ASN A 167 -11.70 9.24 3.17
CA ASN A 167 -12.03 8.33 2.06
C ASN A 167 -10.85 8.25 1.07
N GLY A 168 -11.08 7.89 -0.19
CA GLY A 168 -10.03 7.66 -1.17
C GLY A 168 -9.33 6.31 -0.95
N LEU A 169 -8.74 5.76 -2.00
CA LEU A 169 -8.28 4.37 -2.05
C LEU A 169 -7.37 4.01 -0.88
N HIS A 170 -6.43 4.87 -0.52
CA HIS A 170 -5.53 4.62 0.61
C HIS A 170 -6.29 4.47 1.93
N ASN A 171 -7.18 5.41 2.29
CA ASN A 171 -7.88 5.34 3.56
C ASN A 171 -8.93 4.21 3.58
N ILE A 172 -9.51 3.89 2.43
CA ILE A 172 -10.37 2.70 2.26
C ILE A 172 -9.57 1.42 2.55
N ALA A 173 -8.37 1.29 1.97
CA ALA A 173 -7.47 0.17 2.22
C ALA A 173 -7.05 0.10 3.71
N ALA A 174 -6.74 1.24 4.32
CA ALA A 174 -6.41 1.35 5.74
C ALA A 174 -7.58 0.94 6.64
N ALA A 175 -8.82 1.32 6.30
CA ALA A 175 -10.03 0.94 7.05
C ALA A 175 -10.26 -0.57 7.06
N MET A 176 -9.92 -1.25 5.96
CA MET A 176 -10.06 -2.69 5.79
C MET A 176 -8.90 -3.51 6.39
N GLN A 177 -7.84 -2.84 6.86
CA GLN A 177 -6.63 -3.50 7.35
C GLN A 177 -6.78 -3.99 8.80
N ILE A 178 -6.40 -5.26 9.02
CA ILE A 178 -6.11 -5.81 10.34
C ILE A 178 -4.63 -5.51 10.66
N PRO A 179 -4.31 -4.92 11.83
CA PRO A 179 -2.93 -4.70 12.24
C PRO A 179 -2.14 -6.00 12.30
N SER A 180 -0.93 -5.99 11.75
CA SER A 180 -0.04 -7.15 11.81
C SER A 180 0.64 -7.26 13.17
N PRO A 181 0.70 -8.47 13.77
CA PRO A 181 1.15 -8.68 15.14
C PRO A 181 2.62 -8.28 15.36
N GLU A 182 3.45 -8.31 14.32
CA GLU A 182 4.87 -7.94 14.41
C GLU A 182 5.10 -6.47 14.82
N PHE A 183 4.08 -5.62 14.70
CA PHE A 183 4.17 -4.19 14.99
C PHE A 183 3.47 -3.79 16.29
N ALA A 184 2.81 -4.72 16.99
CA ALA A 184 1.93 -4.42 18.13
C ALA A 184 2.64 -3.66 19.26
N ASP A 185 3.90 -4.01 19.53
CA ASP A 185 4.70 -3.43 20.61
C ASP A 185 5.83 -2.51 20.11
N LEU A 186 5.89 -2.22 18.81
CA LEU A 186 6.93 -1.35 18.26
C LEU A 186 6.61 0.12 18.53
N PRO A 187 7.60 0.94 18.90
CA PRO A 187 7.43 2.38 18.90
C PRO A 187 7.20 2.85 17.45
N VAL A 188 6.17 3.66 17.26
CA VAL A 188 5.77 4.19 15.95
C VAL A 188 5.48 5.69 16.03
N THR A 189 5.54 6.36 14.89
CA THR A 189 5.11 7.77 14.75
C THR A 189 3.59 7.89 14.75
N GLU A 190 3.07 9.12 14.71
CA GLU A 190 1.62 9.37 14.56
C GLU A 190 1.04 8.74 13.27
N MET A 191 1.85 8.62 12.22
CA MET A 191 1.48 7.99 10.94
C MET A 191 1.86 6.50 10.91
N LEU A 192 2.02 5.87 12.08
CA LEU A 192 2.30 4.44 12.25
C LEU A 192 3.61 3.97 11.59
N VAL A 193 4.51 4.89 11.22
CA VAL A 193 5.84 4.51 10.73
C VAL A 193 6.68 4.00 11.91
N PRO A 194 7.33 2.82 11.82
CA PRO A 194 8.23 2.35 12.87
C PRO A 194 9.32 3.37 13.20
N ASP A 195 9.49 3.67 14.49
CA ASP A 195 10.51 4.59 15.00
C ASP A 195 11.73 3.80 15.48
N PHE A 196 12.63 3.50 14.54
CA PHE A 196 13.77 2.61 14.78
C PHE A 196 14.71 3.11 15.88
N GLU A 197 14.93 4.42 16.01
CA GLU A 197 15.84 4.97 17.02
C GLU A 197 15.29 4.75 18.45
N ARG A 198 13.96 4.74 18.62
CA ARG A 198 13.29 4.47 19.90
C ARG A 198 13.13 2.98 20.24
N MET A 199 13.41 2.08 19.29
CA MET A 199 13.38 0.64 19.55
C MET A 199 14.49 0.22 20.53
N THR A 200 14.16 -0.71 21.42
CA THR A 200 15.15 -1.45 22.20
C THR A 200 16.04 -2.30 21.28
N ASP A 201 17.20 -2.75 21.76
CA ASP A 201 18.11 -3.58 20.94
C ASP A 201 17.46 -4.88 20.47
N ALA A 202 16.60 -5.49 21.30
CA ALA A 202 15.83 -6.68 20.92
C ALA A 202 14.83 -6.36 19.79
N GLN A 203 14.07 -5.27 19.92
CA GLN A 203 13.14 -4.82 18.87
C GLN A 203 13.86 -4.47 17.57
N LYS A 204 15.02 -3.81 17.63
CA LYS A 204 15.85 -3.52 16.46
C LYS A 204 16.27 -4.80 15.76
N ALA A 205 16.78 -5.77 16.52
CA ALA A 205 17.20 -7.06 15.97
C ALA A 205 16.03 -7.81 15.30
N ASP A 206 14.85 -7.81 15.92
CA ASP A 206 13.69 -8.48 15.35
C ASP A 206 13.12 -7.74 14.13
N PHE A 207 13.11 -6.41 14.15
CA PHE A 207 12.68 -5.61 13.00
C PHE A 207 13.65 -5.73 11.81
N ILE A 208 14.96 -5.81 12.04
CA ILE A 208 15.96 -6.07 10.99
C ILE A 208 15.76 -7.45 10.34
N LYS A 209 15.46 -8.49 11.15
CA LYS A 209 15.11 -9.81 10.62
C LYS A 209 13.83 -9.75 9.77
N LEU A 210 12.83 -9.00 10.22
CA LEU A 210 11.57 -8.81 9.51
C LEU A 210 11.78 -8.08 8.17
N LEU A 211 12.68 -7.11 8.14
CA LEU A 211 13.14 -6.44 6.93
C LEU A 211 14.01 -7.33 6.04
N ARG A 212 14.48 -8.50 6.50
CA ARG A 212 15.43 -9.39 5.81
C ARG A 212 16.74 -8.69 5.44
N LEU A 213 17.37 -8.09 6.46
CA LEU A 213 18.67 -7.41 6.37
C LEU A 213 19.70 -8.02 7.32
#